data_AF-A0A5M3M7P8-F1
#
_entry.id   AF-A0A5M3M7P8-F1
#
_cell.length_a   1.000
_cell.length_b   1.000
_cell.length_c   1.000
_cell.angle_alpha   90.00
_cell.angle_beta   90.00
_cell.angle_gamma   90.00
#
_symmetry.space_group_name_H-M   'P 1'
#
loop_
_entity.id
_entity.type
_entity.pdbx_description
1 polymer ?
#
loop_
_entity_poly.entity_id
_entity_poly.type
_entity_poly.pdbx_seq_one_letter_code
_entity_poly.pdbx_strand_id
1 'polypeptide(L)'
;MAQSPPKHAPIQGDIKGWQKLARDSAQGAMYDSNERQPHSKCLSGTRVSLLQSLRTLAEDPSRKIVWMAGEAGSGKTTIAHTFADELRVEGKLAGTFFFSRRHAKRSTFDHVFLTIAYQLGLQHPRVHEIIMKAIADDPALLAQERSRLDQFEKLIIEPLKHLGQIRRGEPGMSLILDALDE
;
A
#
# COMPACT_ATOMS: atom_id res chain seq x y z
N MET A 1 -9.61 29.05 23.92
CA MET A 1 -9.28 29.02 22.49
C MET A 1 -8.01 28.19 22.31
N ALA A 2 -8.14 26.93 21.89
CA ALA A 2 -6.98 26.09 21.63
C ALA A 2 -6.37 26.51 20.29
N GLN A 3 -5.11 26.97 20.32
CA GLN A 3 -4.35 27.26 19.11
C GLN A 3 -4.13 25.95 18.34
N SER A 4 -4.55 25.91 17.08
CA SER A 4 -4.20 24.82 16.17
C SER A 4 -2.66 24.74 16.04
N PRO A 5 -2.08 23.52 15.98
CA PRO A 5 -0.65 23.38 15.78
C PRO A 5 -0.23 23.99 14.42
N PRO A 6 1.00 24.52 14.30
CA PRO A 6 1.46 25.15 13.08
C PRO A 6 1.52 24.12 11.94
N LYS A 7 0.89 24.44 10.82
CA LYS A 7 1.10 23.70 9.56
C LYS A 7 2.54 23.97 9.12
N HIS A 8 3.43 23.01 9.32
CA HIS A 8 4.78 23.09 8.76
C HIS A 8 4.66 23.20 7.23
N ALA A 9 5.10 24.34 6.68
CA ALA A 9 5.23 24.47 5.24
C ALA A 9 6.30 23.47 4.75
N PRO A 10 6.03 22.68 3.70
CA PRO A 10 6.99 21.71 3.21
C PRO A 10 8.27 22.42 2.74
N ILE A 11 9.42 21.96 3.23
CA ILE A 11 10.74 22.45 2.82
C ILE A 11 10.96 22.03 1.36
N GLN A 12 11.55 22.86 0.50
CA GLN A 12 11.71 22.58 -0.95
C GLN A 12 12.29 21.19 -1.29
N GLY A 13 13.13 20.61 -0.42
CA GLY A 13 13.67 19.25 -0.56
C GLY A 13 12.63 18.14 -0.38
N ASP A 14 11.63 18.38 0.47
CA ASP A 14 10.48 17.50 0.71
C ASP A 14 9.67 17.31 -0.59
N ILE A 15 9.36 18.41 -1.27
CA ILE A 15 8.60 18.41 -2.53
C ILE A 15 9.31 17.58 -3.61
N LYS A 16 10.64 17.75 -3.76
CA LYS A 16 11.40 17.04 -4.80
C LYS A 16 11.47 15.54 -4.53
N GLY A 17 11.73 15.13 -3.28
CA GLY A 17 11.80 13.72 -2.92
C GLY A 17 10.45 13.02 -3.06
N TRP A 18 9.35 13.69 -2.64
CA TRP A 18 8.01 13.14 -2.77
C TRP A 18 7.58 12.97 -4.23
N GLN A 19 7.85 13.98 -5.08
CA GLN A 19 7.61 13.88 -6.52
C GLN A 19 8.41 12.76 -7.18
N LYS A 20 9.65 12.53 -6.74
CA LYS A 20 10.47 11.41 -7.24
C LYS A 20 9.87 10.08 -6.80
N LEU A 21 9.51 9.91 -5.53
CA LEU A 21 8.83 8.71 -5.03
C LEU A 21 7.54 8.42 -5.80
N ALA A 22 6.71 9.44 -6.05
CA ALA A 22 5.47 9.31 -6.83
C ALA A 22 5.73 8.82 -8.26
N ARG A 23 6.77 9.36 -8.91
CA ARG A 23 7.19 9.00 -10.27
C ARG A 23 7.75 7.57 -10.35
N ASP A 24 8.53 7.17 -9.36
CA ASP A 24 9.21 5.88 -9.34
C ASP A 24 8.30 4.75 -8.82
N SER A 25 7.17 5.11 -8.21
CA SER A 25 6.08 4.18 -7.87
C SER A 25 5.38 3.63 -9.12
N ALA A 26 4.86 2.41 -9.00
CA ALA A 26 4.00 1.78 -9.99
C ALA A 26 2.54 2.21 -9.76
N GLN A 27 2.17 3.41 -10.22
CA GLN A 27 0.81 3.95 -10.07
C GLN A 27 -0.26 2.99 -10.65
N GLY A 28 0.06 2.29 -11.75
CA GLY A 28 -0.75 1.21 -12.33
C GLY A 28 -1.06 0.01 -11.41
N ALA A 29 -0.29 -0.18 -10.34
CA ALA A 29 -0.46 -1.29 -9.40
C ALA A 29 -1.51 -1.00 -8.32
N MET A 30 -1.93 0.25 -8.15
CA MET A 30 -2.92 0.65 -7.14
C MET A 30 -4.33 0.20 -7.55
N TYR A 31 -5.20 -0.07 -6.58
CA TYR A 31 -6.48 -0.71 -6.88
C TYR A 31 -7.46 0.15 -7.68
N ASP A 32 -7.34 1.46 -7.57
CA ASP A 32 -8.15 2.48 -8.24
C ASP A 32 -7.46 3.05 -9.50
N SER A 33 -6.39 2.40 -9.99
CA SER A 33 -5.72 2.84 -11.21
C SER A 33 -6.51 2.55 -12.48
N ASN A 34 -6.62 3.55 -13.36
CA ASN A 34 -7.24 3.40 -14.68
C ASN A 34 -6.56 2.35 -15.57
N GLU A 35 -5.27 2.05 -15.35
CA GLU A 35 -4.56 0.97 -16.06
C GLU A 35 -5.11 -0.43 -15.74
N ARG A 36 -5.95 -0.54 -14.71
CA ARG A 36 -6.62 -1.78 -14.31
C ARG A 36 -8.07 -1.87 -14.78
N GLN A 37 -8.53 -0.93 -15.61
CA GLN A 37 -9.89 -0.98 -16.11
C GLN A 37 -10.09 -2.11 -17.15
N PRO A 38 -11.26 -2.77 -17.14
CA PRO A 38 -12.37 -2.57 -16.20
C PRO A 38 -12.04 -3.11 -14.80
N HIS A 39 -12.43 -2.36 -13.76
CA HIS A 39 -12.31 -2.80 -12.38
C HIS A 39 -13.31 -3.91 -12.10
N SER A 40 -12.93 -5.15 -12.40
CA SER A 40 -13.76 -6.32 -12.11
C SER A 40 -13.99 -6.43 -10.61
N LYS A 41 -15.23 -6.17 -10.18
CA LYS A 41 -15.72 -6.44 -8.82
C LYS A 41 -16.51 -7.75 -8.81
N CYS A 42 -16.60 -8.38 -7.64
CA CYS A 42 -17.50 -9.52 -7.45
C CYS A 42 -18.94 -9.07 -7.74
N LEU A 43 -19.70 -9.91 -8.42
CA LEU A 43 -21.12 -9.65 -8.64
C LEU A 43 -21.84 -9.63 -7.29
N SER A 44 -22.82 -8.75 -7.15
CA SER A 44 -23.63 -8.64 -5.93
C SER A 44 -24.18 -10.01 -5.51
N GLY A 45 -24.00 -10.36 -4.24
CA GLY A 45 -24.44 -11.65 -3.69
C GLY A 45 -23.51 -12.84 -3.99
N THR A 46 -22.42 -12.66 -4.73
CA THR A 46 -21.42 -13.71 -4.97
C THR A 46 -20.22 -13.57 -4.04
N ARG A 47 -19.51 -14.69 -3.78
CA ARG A 47 -18.28 -14.73 -2.95
C ARG A 47 -18.41 -14.13 -1.54
N VAL A 48 -19.64 -13.92 -1.05
CA VAL A 48 -19.94 -13.29 0.24
C VAL A 48 -19.24 -14.00 1.39
N SER A 49 -19.39 -15.32 1.50
CA SER A 49 -18.77 -16.11 2.57
C SER A 49 -17.24 -16.03 2.56
N LEU A 50 -16.63 -15.97 1.37
CA LEU A 50 -15.18 -15.83 1.23
C LEU A 50 -14.72 -14.44 1.65
N LEU A 51 -15.36 -13.37 1.17
CA LEU A 51 -15.04 -11.99 1.57
C LEU A 51 -15.20 -11.80 3.08
N GLN A 52 -16.24 -12.40 3.67
CA GLN A 52 -16.47 -12.35 5.11
C GLN A 52 -15.39 -13.12 5.89
N SER A 53 -14.96 -14.27 5.38
CA SER A 53 -13.83 -15.02 5.96
C SER A 53 -12.52 -14.21 5.88
N LEU A 54 -12.25 -13.53 4.76
CA LEU A 54 -11.08 -12.66 4.61
C LEU A 54 -11.13 -11.50 5.61
N ARG A 55 -12.31 -10.88 5.81
CA ARG A 55 -12.49 -9.82 6.82
C ARG A 55 -12.16 -10.34 8.21
N THR A 56 -12.72 -11.48 8.62
CA THR A 56 -12.40 -12.08 9.92
C THR A 56 -10.91 -12.39 10.08
N LEU A 57 -10.26 -12.89 9.02
CA LEU A 57 -8.82 -13.17 9.05
C LEU A 57 -7.97 -11.89 9.12
N ALA A 58 -8.40 -10.81 8.46
CA ALA A 58 -7.70 -9.52 8.48
C ALA A 58 -7.81 -8.79 9.82
N GLU A 59 -8.86 -9.08 10.59
CA GLU A 59 -9.09 -8.50 11.92
C GLU A 59 -8.43 -9.30 13.06
N ASP A 60 -7.94 -10.51 12.78
CA ASP A 60 -7.25 -11.36 13.75
C ASP A 60 -5.81 -10.86 13.98
N PRO A 61 -5.48 -10.31 15.17
CA PRO A 61 -4.16 -9.76 15.45
C PRO A 61 -3.04 -10.83 15.49
N SER A 62 -3.39 -12.11 15.59
CA SER A 62 -2.44 -13.22 15.54
C SER A 62 -2.03 -13.59 14.11
N ARG A 63 -2.82 -13.19 13.11
CA ARG A 63 -2.60 -13.50 11.69
C ARG A 63 -2.00 -12.31 10.96
N LYS A 64 -0.75 -12.47 10.52
CA LYS A 64 -0.02 -11.41 9.81
C LYS A 64 -0.05 -11.54 8.29
N ILE A 65 -0.39 -12.73 7.78
CA ILE A 65 -0.42 -13.03 6.34
C ILE A 65 -1.62 -13.94 6.07
N VAL A 66 -2.41 -13.56 5.07
CA VAL A 66 -3.51 -14.37 4.52
C VAL A 66 -3.17 -14.69 3.07
N TRP A 67 -3.08 -15.97 2.74
CA TRP A 67 -2.76 -16.44 1.39
C TRP A 67 -4.01 -16.97 0.70
N MET A 68 -4.36 -16.38 -0.45
CA MET A 68 -5.47 -16.84 -1.29
C MET A 68 -4.93 -17.54 -2.53
N ALA A 69 -4.99 -18.88 -2.52
CA ALA A 69 -4.65 -19.71 -3.67
C ALA A 69 -5.90 -20.22 -4.38
N GLY A 70 -5.78 -20.50 -5.68
CA GLY A 70 -6.85 -21.05 -6.50
C GLY A 70 -6.45 -21.12 -7.96
N GLU A 71 -7.22 -21.86 -8.75
CA GLU A 71 -6.92 -22.09 -10.17
C GLU A 71 -6.90 -20.79 -10.98
N ALA A 72 -6.24 -20.83 -12.15
CA ALA A 72 -6.28 -19.74 -13.11
C ALA A 72 -7.73 -19.45 -13.52
N GLY A 73 -8.11 -18.18 -13.62
CA GLY A 73 -9.48 -17.78 -13.98
C GLY A 73 -10.53 -17.89 -12.86
N SER A 74 -10.18 -18.36 -11.65
CA SER A 74 -11.13 -18.45 -10.52
C SER A 74 -11.63 -17.11 -9.95
N GLY A 75 -11.08 -15.99 -10.42
CA GLY A 75 -11.47 -14.64 -10.01
C GLY A 75 -10.75 -14.09 -8.78
N LYS A 76 -9.55 -14.60 -8.45
CA LYS A 76 -8.74 -14.11 -7.30
C LYS A 76 -8.51 -12.59 -7.34
N THR A 77 -8.05 -12.07 -8.47
CA THR A 77 -7.86 -10.62 -8.69
C THR A 77 -9.15 -9.82 -8.50
N THR A 78 -10.29 -10.37 -8.92
CA THR A 78 -11.63 -9.77 -8.73
C THR A 78 -12.00 -9.70 -7.24
N ILE A 79 -11.72 -10.78 -6.49
CA ILE A 79 -11.95 -10.83 -5.05
C ILE A 79 -11.00 -9.84 -4.33
N ALA A 80 -9.72 -9.82 -4.70
CA ALA A 80 -8.73 -8.90 -4.15
C ALA A 80 -9.10 -7.43 -4.41
N HIS A 81 -9.60 -7.10 -5.61
CA HIS A 81 -10.09 -5.76 -5.94
C HIS A 81 -11.31 -5.39 -5.09
N THR A 82 -12.30 -6.29 -5.02
CA THR A 82 -13.53 -6.08 -4.23
C THR A 82 -13.19 -5.87 -2.75
N PHE A 83 -12.30 -6.69 -2.20
CA PHE A 83 -11.89 -6.59 -0.80
C PHE A 83 -11.09 -5.30 -0.53
N ALA A 84 -10.24 -4.87 -1.47
CA ALA A 84 -9.56 -3.58 -1.37
C ALA A 84 -10.55 -2.41 -1.31
N ASP A 85 -11.58 -2.43 -2.16
CA ASP A 85 -12.65 -1.42 -2.19
C ASP A 85 -13.41 -1.37 -0.85
N GLU A 86 -13.79 -2.53 -0.30
CA GLU A 86 -14.43 -2.63 1.01
C GLU A 86 -13.55 -2.07 2.13
N LEU A 87 -12.28 -2.46 2.17
CA LEU A 87 -11.32 -1.97 3.17
C LEU A 87 -11.05 -0.46 3.03
N ARG A 88 -11.07 0.10 1.80
CA ARG A 88 -10.94 1.55 1.61
C ARG A 88 -12.13 2.27 2.25
N VAL A 89 -13.36 1.79 2.01
CA VAL A 89 -14.58 2.38 2.59
C VAL A 89 -14.53 2.33 4.13
N GLU A 90 -13.96 1.27 4.70
CA GLU A 90 -13.77 1.14 6.15
C GLU A 90 -12.59 1.94 6.73
N GLY A 91 -11.76 2.57 5.89
CA GLY A 91 -10.53 3.23 6.34
C GLY A 91 -9.45 2.25 6.85
N LYS A 92 -9.52 0.99 6.43
CA LYS A 92 -8.60 -0.10 6.81
C LYS A 92 -7.62 -0.50 5.69
N LEU A 93 -7.72 0.07 4.49
CA LEU A 93 -6.79 -0.24 3.40
C LEU A 93 -5.50 0.58 3.50
N ALA A 94 -4.40 -0.06 3.88
CA ALA A 94 -3.07 0.59 3.90
C ALA A 94 -2.50 0.83 2.49
N GLY A 95 -2.82 -0.04 1.54
CA GLY A 95 -2.35 0.07 0.17
C GLY A 95 -2.51 -1.22 -0.60
N THR A 96 -2.18 -1.16 -1.89
CA THR A 96 -2.27 -2.30 -2.80
C THR A 96 -1.11 -2.35 -3.78
N PHE A 97 -0.77 -3.56 -4.25
CA PHE A 97 0.07 -3.75 -5.42
C PHE A 97 -0.42 -4.95 -6.24
N PHE A 98 -0.90 -4.65 -7.44
CA PHE A 98 -1.36 -5.66 -8.40
C PHE A 98 -0.29 -5.84 -9.49
N PHE A 99 0.40 -6.98 -9.42
CA PHE A 99 1.42 -7.36 -10.39
C PHE A 99 0.82 -7.53 -11.80
N SER A 100 1.66 -7.41 -12.82
CA SER A 100 1.31 -7.74 -14.20
C SER A 100 2.55 -7.81 -15.08
N ARG A 101 2.69 -8.90 -15.84
CA ARG A 101 3.76 -9.06 -16.85
C ARG A 101 3.69 -8.04 -17.98
N ARG A 102 2.54 -7.39 -18.18
CA ARG A 102 2.30 -6.45 -19.28
C ARG A 102 2.90 -5.06 -19.03
N HIS A 103 3.30 -4.77 -17.79
CA HIS A 103 3.82 -3.44 -17.42
C HIS A 103 5.14 -3.60 -16.67
N ALA A 104 6.21 -2.99 -17.19
CA ALA A 104 7.57 -3.16 -16.66
C ALA A 104 7.69 -2.86 -15.14
N LYS A 105 6.98 -1.84 -14.64
CA LYS A 105 7.00 -1.50 -13.20
C LYS A 105 6.21 -2.46 -12.31
N ARG A 106 5.41 -3.35 -12.91
CA ARG A 106 4.50 -4.29 -12.22
C ARG A 106 4.89 -5.74 -12.44
N SER A 107 5.91 -6.01 -13.27
CA SER A 107 6.41 -7.35 -13.57
C SER A 107 7.55 -7.81 -12.66
N THR A 108 7.99 -6.95 -11.73
CA THR A 108 9.04 -7.27 -10.76
C THR A 108 8.69 -6.67 -9.39
N PHE A 109 9.43 -7.08 -8.36
CA PHE A 109 9.29 -6.53 -7.01
C PHE A 109 9.91 -5.13 -6.83
N ASP A 110 10.57 -4.60 -7.86
CA ASP A 110 11.44 -3.41 -7.74
C ASP A 110 10.70 -2.15 -7.29
N HIS A 111 9.41 -2.06 -7.62
CA HIS A 111 8.58 -0.91 -7.34
C HIS A 111 7.63 -1.11 -6.17
N VAL A 112 7.56 -2.31 -5.58
CA VAL A 112 6.56 -2.64 -4.55
C VAL A 112 6.68 -1.72 -3.36
N PHE A 113 7.85 -1.65 -2.72
CA PHE A 113 8.02 -0.86 -1.50
C PHE A 113 7.91 0.65 -1.74
N LEU A 114 8.37 1.15 -2.89
CA LEU A 114 8.17 2.55 -3.25
C LEU A 114 6.67 2.88 -3.39
N THR A 115 5.93 2.01 -4.06
CA THR A 115 4.49 2.19 -4.31
C THR A 115 3.67 2.09 -3.01
N ILE A 116 4.04 1.18 -2.10
CA ILE A 116 3.37 1.07 -0.79
C ILE A 116 3.73 2.26 0.10
N ALA A 117 4.99 2.68 0.15
CA ALA A 117 5.42 3.85 0.90
C ALA A 117 4.68 5.12 0.45
N TYR A 118 4.54 5.31 -0.87
CA TYR A 118 3.77 6.42 -1.43
C TYR A 118 2.30 6.38 -1.00
N GLN A 119 1.64 5.22 -1.10
CA GLN A 119 0.24 5.07 -0.65
C GLN A 119 0.08 5.36 0.84
N LEU A 120 0.98 4.84 1.69
CA LEU A 120 0.95 5.08 3.13
C LEU A 120 1.13 6.56 3.48
N GLY A 121 2.07 7.25 2.81
CA GLY A 121 2.31 8.67 3.03
C GLY A 121 1.16 9.56 2.56
N LEU A 122 0.45 9.19 1.48
CA LEU A 122 -0.77 9.89 1.07
C LEU A 122 -1.88 9.83 2.13
N GLN A 123 -1.97 8.72 2.86
CA GLN A 123 -3.02 8.49 3.85
C GLN A 123 -2.69 9.07 5.23
N HIS A 124 -1.39 9.13 5.58
CA HIS A 124 -0.95 9.46 6.93
C HIS A 124 0.15 10.54 6.93
N PRO A 125 -0.17 11.79 7.33
CA PRO A 125 0.80 12.90 7.33
C PRO A 125 2.08 12.60 8.13
N ARG A 126 1.96 11.92 9.27
CA ARG A 126 3.13 11.58 10.08
C ARG A 126 4.01 10.52 9.43
N VAL A 127 3.42 9.59 8.68
CA VAL A 127 4.15 8.58 7.90
C VAL A 127 4.86 9.25 6.72
N HIS A 128 4.19 10.19 6.05
CA HIS A 128 4.79 11.02 5.01
C HIS A 128 6.06 11.71 5.52
N GLU A 129 6.00 12.40 6.67
CA GLU A 129 7.17 13.06 7.26
C GLU A 129 8.34 12.10 7.52
N ILE A 130 8.07 10.89 8.01
CA ILE A 130 9.11 9.89 8.29
C ILE A 130 9.74 9.38 7.00
N ILE A 131 8.92 9.04 6.00
CA ILE A 131 9.39 8.60 4.68
C ILE A 131 10.24 9.70 4.04
N MET A 132 9.80 10.95 4.13
CA MET A 132 10.49 12.07 3.50
C MET A 132 11.80 12.41 4.20
N LYS A 133 11.86 12.26 5.52
CA LYS A 133 13.12 12.30 6.25
C LYS A 133 14.07 11.19 5.78
N ALA A 134 13.59 9.95 5.67
CA ALA A 134 14.42 8.83 5.21
C ALA A 134 14.99 9.06 3.80
N ILE A 135 14.17 9.57 2.88
CA ILE A 135 14.59 9.92 1.50
C ILE A 135 15.58 11.10 1.50
N ALA A 136 15.39 12.09 2.37
CA ALA A 136 16.32 13.21 2.48
C ALA A 136 17.68 12.78 3.02
N ASP A 137 17.69 11.88 4.00
CA ASP A 137 18.92 11.33 4.59
C ASP A 137 19.65 10.38 3.63
N ASP A 138 18.91 9.56 2.86
CA ASP A 138 19.46 8.63 1.88
C ASP A 138 18.62 8.62 0.58
N PRO A 139 18.91 9.53 -0.38
CA PRO A 139 18.19 9.59 -1.66
C PRO A 139 18.34 8.33 -2.53
N ALA A 140 19.34 7.48 -2.25
CA ALA A 140 19.54 6.23 -2.96
C ALA A 140 18.48 5.18 -2.59
N LEU A 141 17.68 5.40 -1.53
CA LEU A 141 16.50 4.58 -1.24
C LEU A 141 15.52 4.49 -2.41
N LEU A 142 15.48 5.50 -3.29
CA LEU A 142 14.63 5.50 -4.48
C LEU A 142 15.29 4.87 -5.71
N ALA A 143 16.57 4.51 -5.63
CA ALA A 143 17.31 3.92 -6.75
C ALA A 143 16.95 2.43 -6.93
N GLN A 144 16.98 1.95 -8.17
CA GLN A 144 16.69 0.55 -8.46
C GLN A 144 17.80 -0.38 -7.94
N GLU A 145 19.03 0.10 -7.89
CA GLU A 145 20.23 -0.61 -7.43
C GLU A 145 20.24 -0.80 -5.90
N ARG A 146 19.36 -0.11 -5.17
CA ARG A 146 19.31 -0.21 -3.72
C ARG A 146 18.73 -1.53 -3.24
N SER A 147 19.29 -2.03 -2.13
CA SER A 147 18.78 -3.20 -1.41
C SER A 147 17.28 -3.10 -1.13
N ARG A 148 16.54 -4.14 -1.52
CA ARG A 148 15.10 -4.26 -1.22
C ARG A 148 14.83 -4.42 0.27
N LEU A 149 15.77 -5.00 1.02
CA LEU A 149 15.69 -5.07 2.47
C LEU A 149 15.80 -3.69 3.11
N ASP A 150 16.70 -2.83 2.60
CA ASP A 150 16.84 -1.46 3.09
C ASP A 150 15.59 -0.63 2.78
N GLN A 151 15.07 -0.73 1.56
CA GLN A 151 13.82 -0.07 1.18
C GLN A 151 12.66 -0.53 2.06
N PHE A 152 12.56 -1.84 2.32
CA PHE A 152 11.52 -2.37 3.20
C PHE A 152 11.64 -1.85 4.63
N GLU A 153 12.83 -1.90 5.23
CA GLU A 153 13.01 -1.43 6.60
C GLU A 153 12.75 0.08 6.71
N LYS A 154 13.37 0.88 5.83
CA LYS A 154 13.34 2.36 5.92
C LYS A 154 12.05 2.98 5.44
N LEU A 155 11.41 2.43 4.41
CA LEU A 155 10.22 3.04 3.79
C LEU A 155 8.91 2.39 4.25
N ILE A 156 8.95 1.19 4.85
CA ILE A 156 7.76 0.46 5.29
C ILE A 156 7.77 0.20 6.80
N ILE A 157 8.77 -0.54 7.31
CA ILE A 157 8.76 -1.00 8.70
C ILE A 157 8.92 0.17 9.69
N GLU A 158 9.92 1.03 9.51
CA GLU A 158 10.16 2.18 10.38
C GLU A 158 8.94 3.13 10.42
N PRO A 159 8.35 3.54 9.29
CA PRO A 159 7.15 4.37 9.31
C PRO A 159 5.93 3.68 9.96
N LEU A 160 5.71 2.37 9.72
CA LEU A 160 4.60 1.63 10.33
C LEU A 160 4.77 1.42 11.84
N LYS A 161 6.00 1.22 12.33
CA LYS A 161 6.28 1.16 13.79
C LYS A 161 5.84 2.45 14.48
N HIS A 162 6.12 3.61 13.88
CA HIS A 162 5.66 4.90 14.40
C HIS A 162 4.15 5.06 14.31
N LEU A 163 3.56 4.65 13.19
CA LEU A 163 2.10 4.70 13.03
C LEU A 163 1.39 3.85 14.09
N GLY A 164 1.89 2.65 14.39
CA GLY A 164 1.33 1.78 15.43
C GLY A 164 1.43 2.34 16.84
N GLN A 165 2.40 3.23 17.11
CA GLN A 165 2.47 3.95 18.40
C GLN A 165 1.41 5.03 18.52
N ILE A 166 1.05 5.66 17.41
CA ILE A 166 0.05 6.74 17.33
C ILE A 166 -1.36 6.15 17.33
N ARG A 167 -1.57 5.09 16.54
CA ARG A 167 -2.85 4.41 16.35
C ARG A 167 -3.09 3.29 17.37
N ARG A 168 -2.54 3.41 18.59
CA ARG A 168 -2.73 2.38 19.63
C ARG A 168 -4.22 2.24 19.95
N GLY A 169 -4.73 1.01 19.82
CA GLY A 169 -6.13 0.69 20.08
C GLY A 169 -7.06 0.92 18.88
N GLU A 170 -6.54 1.41 17.75
CA GLU A 170 -7.30 1.45 16.50
C GLU A 170 -7.23 0.10 15.77
N PRO A 171 -8.22 -0.21 14.91
CA PRO A 171 -8.17 -1.39 14.06
C PRO A 171 -6.92 -1.41 13.18
N GLY A 172 -6.38 -2.60 12.97
CA GLY A 172 -5.29 -2.81 12.03
C GLY A 172 -5.67 -2.44 10.59
N MET A 173 -4.67 -2.18 9.76
CA MET A 173 -4.85 -1.97 8.34
C MET A 173 -4.28 -3.14 7.54
N SER A 174 -4.80 -3.33 6.33
CA SER A 174 -4.39 -4.41 5.44
C SER A 174 -3.69 -3.90 4.20
N LEU A 175 -2.64 -4.61 3.80
CA LEU A 175 -1.95 -4.48 2.52
C LEU A 175 -2.39 -5.64 1.63
N ILE A 176 -2.78 -5.36 0.38
CA ILE A 176 -3.14 -6.40 -0.59
C ILE A 176 -2.10 -6.48 -1.69
N LEU A 177 -1.53 -7.67 -1.87
CA LEU A 177 -0.67 -8.02 -3.00
C LEU A 177 -1.39 -9.10 -3.81
N ASP A 178 -1.52 -8.90 -5.11
CA ASP A 178 -2.22 -9.83 -6.01
C ASP A 178 -1.36 -10.16 -7.22
N ALA A 179 -1.55 -11.37 -7.78
CA ALA A 179 -0.81 -11.88 -8.93
C ALA A 179 0.71 -12.01 -8.68
N LEU A 180 1.13 -12.45 -7.49
CA LEU A 180 2.55 -12.67 -7.15
C LEU A 180 3.28 -13.67 -8.08
N ASP A 181 2.54 -14.47 -8.83
CA ASP A 181 3.01 -15.43 -9.83
C ASP A 181 3.15 -14.83 -11.24
N GLU A 182 2.68 -13.60 -11.46
CA GLU A 182 2.90 -12.85 -12.70
C GLU A 182 4.30 -12.22 -12.76
#